data_AF-A0A945SW98-F1
#
_entry.id   AF-A0A945SW98-F1
#
_cell.length_a   1.000
_cell.length_b   1.000
_cell.length_c   1.000
_cell.angle_alpha   90.00
_cell.angle_beta   90.00
_cell.angle_gamma   90.00
#
_symmetry.space_group_name_H-M   'P 1'
#
loop_
_entity.id
_entity.type
_entity.pdbx_description
1 polymer ?
#
loop_
_entity_poly.entity_id
_entity_poly.type
_entity_poly.pdbx_seq_one_letter_code
_entity_poly.pdbx_strand_id
1 'polypeptide(L)' 'MDTLELFPAPLTKEVFAPFGDVIETDGAQRLSINEGTTDRFHDLAGVDVSADGGKP' A
#
# COMPACT_ATOMS: atom_id res chain seq x y z
N MET A 1 6.98 30.48 19.96
CA MET A 1 6.58 29.36 19.08
C MET A 1 6.42 28.17 19.99
N ASP A 2 5.23 27.58 20.00
CA ASP A 2 4.98 26.38 20.77
C ASP A 2 5.56 25.18 20.01
N THR A 3 6.15 24.24 20.73
CA THR A 3 6.73 23.03 20.15
C THR A 3 5.63 22.02 19.90
N LEU A 4 5.58 21.45 18.69
CA LEU A 4 4.73 20.30 18.36
C LEU A 4 5.52 19.00 18.58
N GLU A 5 5.06 18.14 19.47
CA GLU A 5 5.57 16.79 19.64
C GLU A 5 4.82 15.81 18.73
N LEU A 6 5.56 14.94 18.04
CA LEU A 6 5.02 13.89 17.17
C LEU A 6 5.44 12.53 17.71
N PHE A 7 4.51 11.59 17.71
CA PHE A 7 4.74 10.22 18.17
C PHE A 7 4.53 9.25 17.01
N PRO A 8 5.44 8.29 16.79
CA PRO A 8 5.21 7.25 15.80
C PRO A 8 4.08 6.32 16.25
N ALA A 9 3.25 5.90 15.31
CA ALA A 9 2.22 4.88 15.50
C ALA A 9 2.57 3.62 14.69
N PRO A 10 2.08 2.44 15.08
CA PRO A 10 2.15 1.25 14.24
C PRO A 10 1.52 1.51 12.87
N LEU A 11 2.18 1.05 11.81
CA LEU A 11 1.66 1.15 10.45
C LEU A 11 0.62 0.04 10.23
N THR A 12 -0.61 0.43 9.93
CA THR A 12 -1.66 -0.47 9.43
C THR A 12 -2.34 0.17 8.23
N LYS A 13 -2.97 -0.64 7.37
CA LYS A 13 -3.77 -0.15 6.23
C LYS A 13 -4.82 0.85 6.69
N GLU A 14 -5.52 0.56 7.78
CA GLU A 14 -6.61 1.40 8.29
C GLU A 14 -6.12 2.77 8.75
N VAL A 15 -5.01 2.80 9.49
CA VAL A 15 -4.45 4.06 10.00
C VAL A 15 -3.78 4.87 8.88
N PHE A 16 -3.25 4.21 7.86
CA PHE A 16 -2.54 4.86 6.77
C PHE A 16 -3.42 5.26 5.58
N ALA A 17 -4.65 4.74 5.49
CA ALA A 17 -5.58 5.00 4.37
C ALA A 17 -5.75 6.48 3.96
N PRO A 18 -5.73 7.48 4.89
CA PRO A 18 -5.79 8.89 4.49
C PRO A 18 -4.57 9.39 3.72
N PHE A 19 -3.44 8.67 3.79
CA PHE A 19 -2.15 9.07 3.22
C PHE A 19 -1.76 8.22 2.00
N GLY A 20 -2.29 7.01 1.88
CA GLY A 20 -2.06 6.11 0.76
C GLY A 20 -2.21 4.64 1.14
N ASP A 21 -1.55 3.78 0.36
CA ASP A 21 -1.63 2.34 0.50
C ASP A 21 -0.44 1.77 1.31
N VAL A 22 -0.69 0.71 2.07
CA VAL A 22 0.38 -0.10 2.69
C VAL A 22 0.62 -1.34 1.82
N ILE A 23 1.83 -1.44 1.27
CA ILE A 23 2.25 -2.59 0.46
C ILE A 23 2.64 -3.75 1.38
N GLU A 24 1.67 -4.64 1.64
CA GLU A 24 1.88 -5.83 2.46
C GLU A 24 0.95 -6.98 2.07
N THR A 25 1.28 -8.20 2.51
CA THR A 25 0.51 -9.40 2.21
C THR A 25 -0.66 -9.63 3.16
N ASP A 26 -0.60 -9.10 4.39
CA ASP A 26 -1.65 -9.32 5.38
C ASP A 26 -2.97 -8.67 4.95
N GLY A 27 -4.07 -9.40 5.04
CA GLY A 27 -5.38 -8.98 4.55
C GLY A 27 -5.48 -8.72 3.03
N ALA A 28 -4.43 -8.95 2.24
CA ALA A 28 -4.44 -8.72 0.80
C ALA A 28 -5.07 -9.89 0.03
N GLN A 29 -5.62 -9.61 -1.15
CA GLN A 29 -6.10 -10.66 -2.05
C GLN A 29 -4.92 -11.51 -2.53
N ARG A 30 -4.97 -12.81 -2.21
CA ARG A 30 -3.99 -13.81 -2.64
C ARG A 30 -4.51 -14.62 -3.83
N LEU A 31 -3.76 -14.64 -4.91
CA LEU A 31 -3.99 -15.47 -6.09
C LEU A 31 -2.85 -16.47 -6.24
N SER A 32 -3.15 -17.76 -6.29
CA SER A 32 -2.15 -18.77 -6.59
C SER A 32 -1.92 -18.87 -8.10
N ILE A 33 -0.67 -18.79 -8.54
CA ILE A 33 -0.26 -18.87 -9.96
C ILE A 33 0.90 -19.86 -10.12
N ASN A 34 1.30 -20.12 -11.37
CA ASN A 34 2.41 -21.03 -11.71
C ASN A 34 2.26 -22.42 -11.06
N GLU A 35 1.12 -23.07 -11.27
CA GLU A 35 0.82 -24.41 -10.72
C GLU A 35 1.03 -24.50 -9.19
N GLY A 36 0.67 -23.45 -8.46
CA GLY A 36 0.72 -23.44 -6.99
C GLY A 36 2.08 -23.08 -6.39
N THR A 37 3.07 -22.76 -7.22
CA THR A 37 4.43 -22.45 -6.76
C THR A 37 4.66 -20.97 -6.45
N THR A 38 3.70 -20.09 -6.80
CA THR A 38 3.82 -18.65 -6.56
C THR A 38 2.49 -18.09 -6.06
N ASP A 39 2.57 -17.26 -5.02
CA ASP A 39 1.45 -16.45 -4.56
C ASP A 39 1.59 -15.02 -5.08
N ARG A 40 0.60 -14.57 -5.84
CA ARG A 40 0.46 -13.19 -6.28
C ARG A 40 -0.48 -12.46 -5.32
N PHE A 41 0.06 -11.47 -4.63
CA PHE A 41 -0.73 -10.48 -3.89
C PHE A 41 -1.06 -9.34 -4.86
N HIS A 42 -2.30 -9.33 -5.33
CA HIS A 42 -2.72 -8.45 -6.42
C HIS A 42 -3.08 -7.06 -5.90
N ASP A 43 -2.78 -6.05 -6.71
CA ASP A 43 -3.29 -4.67 -6.56
C ASP A 43 -3.03 -4.05 -5.17
N LEU A 44 -1.76 -4.12 -4.72
CA LEU A 44 -1.37 -3.63 -3.39
C LEU A 44 -1.27 -2.11 -3.28
N ALA A 45 -1.18 -1.40 -4.41
CA ALA A 45 -1.11 0.06 -4.44
C ALA A 45 -1.51 0.60 -5.81
N GLY A 46 -2.21 1.73 -5.81
CA GLY A 46 -2.46 2.50 -7.02
C GLY A 46 -1.24 3.31 -7.46
N VAL A 47 -0.90 3.27 -8.75
CA VAL A 47 0.17 4.11 -9.31
C VAL A 47 -0.43 5.41 -9.84
N ASP A 48 -0.13 6.53 -9.19
CA ASP A 48 -0.53 7.86 -9.65
C ASP A 48 0.62 8.54 -10.39
N VAL A 49 0.60 8.41 -11.72
CA VAL A 49 1.61 8.98 -12.63
C VAL A 49 0.96 9.71 -13.80
N SER A 50 -0.30 10.12 -13.66
CA SER A 50 -1.07 10.71 -14.77
C SER A 50 -0.55 12.08 -15.22
N ALA A 51 0.27 12.74 -14.39
CA ALA A 51 0.93 14.00 -14.72
C ALA A 51 1.74 13.88 -16.02
N ASP A 52 1.70 14.95 -16.84
CA ASP A 52 2.42 15.07 -18.12
C ASP A 52 2.19 13.90 -19.10
N GLY A 53 1.04 13.22 -19.00
CA GLY A 53 0.66 12.13 -19.90
C GLY A 53 1.25 10.77 -19.53
N GLY A 54 1.76 10.59 -18.32
CA GLY A 54 2.18 9.28 -17.81
C GLY A 54 1.01 8.29 -17.67
N LYS A 55 1.33 7.00 -17.69
CA LYS A 55 0.36 5.90 -17.59
C LYS A 55 0.90 4.83 -16.63
N PRO A 56 0.05 4.27 -15.75
CA PRO A 56 0.41 3.19 -14.83
C PRO A 56 0.66 1.86 -15.56
#